data_AF-G2GPA4-F1
#
_entry.id   AF-G2GPA4-F1
#
_cell.length_a   1.000
_cell.length_b   1.000
_cell.length_c   1.000
_cell.angle_alpha   90.00
_cell.angle_beta   90.00
_cell.angle_gamma   90.00
#
_symmetry.space_group_name_H-M   'P 1'
#
loop_
_entity.id
_entity.type
_entity.pdbx_description
1 polymer ?
#
loop_
_entity_poly.entity_id
_entity_poly.type
_entity_poly.pdbx_seq_one_letter_code
_entity_poly.pdbx_strand_id
1 'polypeptide(L)'
;FDRVRLGVQSRALAGKRADVVAKVAPELPVILGDGYRPAFLSYSHGHPMTGGYRHDALASAGYLLDGGRLGDARTRAEVRQWWRERSGSRPRSGRPAVRLARATRRALLRR
;
A
#
# COMPACT_ATOMS: atom_id res chain seq x y z
N PHE A 1 -7.19 -16.71 -27.25
CA PHE A 1 -6.17 -16.56 -26.20
C PHE A 1 -6.35 -17.63 -25.15
N ASP A 2 -5.27 -18.28 -24.73
CA ASP A 2 -5.26 -19.26 -23.64
C ASP A 2 -5.52 -18.57 -22.29
N ARG A 3 -6.65 -18.92 -21.64
CA ARG A 3 -7.07 -18.34 -20.36
C ARG A 3 -6.08 -18.64 -19.22
N VAL A 4 -5.41 -19.79 -19.24
CA VAL A 4 -4.42 -20.19 -18.24
C VAL A 4 -3.19 -19.29 -18.34
N ARG A 5 -2.69 -19.10 -19.58
CA ARG A 5 -1.54 -18.22 -19.84
C ARG A 5 -1.84 -16.77 -19.44
N LEU A 6 -3.03 -16.27 -19.73
CA LEU A 6 -3.46 -14.94 -19.29
C LEU A 6 -3.51 -14.81 -17.76
N GLY A 7 -3.99 -15.85 -17.06
CA GLY A 7 -4.02 -15.86 -15.59
C GLY A 7 -2.63 -15.84 -14.94
N VAL A 8 -1.63 -16.49 -15.56
CA VAL A 8 -0.23 -16.42 -15.09
C VAL A 8 0.34 -15.02 -15.28
N GLN A 9 0.15 -14.42 -16.45
CA GLN A 9 0.66 -13.08 -16.75
C GLN A 9 0.00 -12.00 -15.88
N SER A 10 -1.31 -12.11 -15.65
CA SER A 10 -2.03 -11.19 -14.77
C SER A 10 -1.46 -11.21 -13.34
N ARG A 11 -1.18 -12.40 -12.79
CA ARG A 11 -0.55 -12.56 -11.47
C ARG A 11 0.88 -12.01 -11.44
N ALA A 12 1.66 -12.25 -12.49
CA ALA A 12 3.02 -11.70 -12.61
C ALA A 12 2.99 -10.17 -12.63
N LEU A 13 2.07 -9.58 -13.39
CA LEU A 13 1.88 -8.13 -13.46
C LEU A 13 1.44 -7.55 -12.10
N ALA A 14 0.52 -8.23 -11.40
CA ALA A 14 0.11 -7.83 -10.06
C ALA A 14 1.29 -7.82 -9.07
N GLY A 15 2.14 -8.84 -9.12
CA GLY A 15 3.38 -8.89 -8.33
C GLY A 15 4.30 -7.72 -8.67
N LYS A 16 4.51 -7.45 -9.97
CA LYS A 16 5.36 -6.33 -10.40
C LYS A 16 4.81 -4.97 -9.94
N ARG A 17 3.48 -4.79 -10.00
CA ARG A 17 2.81 -3.59 -9.50
C ARG A 17 3.07 -3.42 -8.01
N ALA A 18 2.98 -4.49 -7.21
CA ALA A 18 3.31 -4.43 -5.79
C ALA A 18 4.75 -3.94 -5.55
N ASP A 19 5.73 -4.45 -6.31
CA ASP A 19 7.13 -4.03 -6.16
C ASP A 19 7.34 -2.57 -6.54
N VAL A 20 6.67 -2.08 -7.58
CA VAL A 20 6.76 -0.67 -7.99
C VAL A 20 6.05 0.24 -6.99
N VAL A 21 4.87 -0.16 -6.50
CA VAL A 21 4.15 0.59 -5.47
C VAL A 21 4.95 0.65 -4.17
N ALA A 22 5.63 -0.42 -3.78
CA ALA A 22 6.53 -0.41 -2.62
C ALA A 22 7.68 0.61 -2.76
N LYS A 23 8.11 0.91 -3.99
CA LYS A 23 9.09 1.97 -4.24
C LYS A 23 8.47 3.37 -4.18
N VAL A 24 7.24 3.53 -4.68
CA VAL A 24 6.53 4.82 -4.72
C VAL A 24 5.96 5.20 -3.34
N ALA A 25 5.58 4.22 -2.55
CA ALA A 25 4.95 4.34 -1.24
C ALA A 25 5.63 3.39 -0.23
N PRO A 26 6.91 3.62 0.10
CA PRO A 26 7.70 2.71 0.92
C PRO A 26 7.19 2.57 2.36
N GLU A 27 6.35 3.50 2.83
CA GLU A 27 5.77 3.38 4.17
C GLU A 27 4.70 2.30 4.26
N LEU A 28 4.00 1.97 3.17
CA LEU A 28 2.98 0.91 3.16
C LEU A 28 3.55 -0.48 3.50
N PRO A 29 4.62 -0.98 2.86
CA PRO A 29 5.23 -2.25 3.26
C PRO A 29 5.80 -2.20 4.68
N VAL A 30 6.24 -1.03 5.17
CA VAL A 30 6.70 -0.89 6.57
C VAL A 30 5.54 -1.03 7.57
N ILE A 31 4.38 -0.44 7.26
CA ILE A 31 3.19 -0.51 8.12
C ILE A 31 2.55 -1.90 8.09
N LEU A 32 2.50 -2.52 6.91
CA LEU A 32 1.82 -3.80 6.66
C LEU A 32 2.72 -5.02 6.88
N GLY A 33 4.04 -4.83 6.91
CA GLY A 33 5.03 -5.91 7.03
C GLY A 33 4.84 -6.98 5.96
N ASP A 34 4.96 -8.24 6.37
CA ASP A 34 4.78 -9.41 5.50
C ASP A 34 3.38 -9.50 4.87
N GLY A 35 2.39 -8.83 5.48
CA GLY A 35 1.02 -8.74 4.96
C GLY A 35 0.88 -7.84 3.73
N TYR A 36 1.89 -7.02 3.40
CA TYR A 36 1.82 -6.06 2.30
C TYR A 36 1.54 -6.72 0.95
N ARG A 37 2.36 -7.69 0.58
CA ARG A 37 2.29 -8.35 -0.73
C ARG A 37 0.98 -9.10 -0.93
N PRO A 38 0.51 -9.97 -0.02
CA PRO A 38 -0.78 -10.64 -0.19
C PRO A 38 -1.96 -9.65 -0.18
N ALA A 39 -1.90 -8.60 0.62
CA ALA A 39 -2.93 -7.55 0.64
C ALA A 39 -3.03 -6.83 -0.72
N PHE A 40 -1.89 -6.43 -1.30
CA PHE A 40 -1.85 -5.76 -2.59
C PHE A 40 -2.30 -6.67 -3.73
N LEU A 41 -1.87 -7.94 -3.73
CA LEU A 41 -2.32 -8.92 -4.73
C LEU A 41 -3.84 -9.12 -4.67
N SER A 42 -4.41 -9.19 -3.46
CA SER A 42 -5.87 -9.34 -3.34
C SER A 42 -6.63 -8.10 -3.83
N TYR A 43 -6.11 -6.90 -3.60
CA TYR A 43 -6.64 -5.67 -4.22
C TYR A 43 -6.57 -5.79 -5.76
N SER A 44 -5.42 -6.12 -6.31
CA SER A 44 -5.19 -6.10 -7.77
C SER A 44 -6.10 -7.04 -8.58
N HIS A 45 -6.63 -8.11 -7.96
CA HIS A 45 -7.44 -9.13 -8.63
C HIS A 45 -8.76 -8.59 -9.24
N GLY A 46 -9.27 -7.46 -8.74
CA GLY A 46 -10.46 -6.78 -9.27
C GLY A 46 -10.23 -5.33 -9.70
N HIS A 47 -8.98 -4.86 -9.66
CA HIS A 47 -8.64 -3.45 -9.85
C HIS A 47 -7.56 -3.27 -10.93
N PRO A 48 -7.98 -3.15 -12.20
CA PRO A 48 -7.10 -2.77 -13.30
C PRO A 48 -6.39 -1.44 -12.99
N MET A 49 -5.18 -1.27 -13.53
CA MET A 49 -4.40 -0.06 -13.29
C MET A 49 -4.91 1.09 -14.17
N THR A 50 -5.52 2.11 -13.56
CA THR A 50 -6.19 3.22 -14.29
C THR A 50 -5.56 4.61 -14.09
N GLY A 51 -4.79 4.82 -13.02
CA GLY A 51 -4.30 6.15 -12.61
C GLY A 51 -2.82 6.23 -12.25
N GLY A 52 -2.02 5.23 -12.65
CA GLY A 52 -0.60 5.12 -12.31
C GLY A 52 -0.33 4.67 -10.86
N TYR A 53 0.94 4.48 -10.51
CA TYR A 53 1.34 3.78 -9.27
C TYR A 53 1.04 4.54 -7.97
N ARG A 54 1.08 5.89 -7.99
CA ARG A 54 0.70 6.69 -6.81
C ARG A 54 -0.79 6.58 -6.51
N HIS A 55 -1.62 6.61 -7.55
CA HIS A 55 -3.05 6.34 -7.42
C HIS A 55 -3.30 4.91 -6.93
N ASP A 56 -2.56 3.93 -7.47
CA ASP A 56 -2.66 2.53 -7.07
C ASP A 56 -2.31 2.31 -5.58
N ALA A 57 -1.31 3.04 -5.07
CA ALA A 57 -0.96 3.04 -3.64
C ALA A 57 -2.12 3.58 -2.79
N LEU A 58 -2.76 4.68 -3.20
CA LEU A 58 -3.89 5.27 -2.50
C LEU A 58 -5.14 4.39 -2.56
N ALA A 59 -5.44 3.83 -3.73
CA ALA A 59 -6.61 2.98 -3.96
C ALA A 59 -6.49 1.66 -3.20
N SER A 60 -5.32 1.00 -3.22
CA SER A 60 -5.08 -0.22 -2.44
C SER A 60 -5.21 0.03 -0.92
N ALA A 61 -4.67 1.14 -0.41
CA ALA A 61 -4.84 1.50 1.00
C ALA A 61 -6.31 1.78 1.36
N GLY A 62 -7.06 2.46 0.49
CA GLY A 62 -8.51 2.66 0.64
C GLY A 62 -9.26 1.32 0.70
N TYR A 63 -9.01 0.44 -0.27
CA TYR A 63 -9.58 -0.91 -0.32
C TYR A 63 -9.36 -1.71 0.97
N LEU A 64 -8.16 -1.62 1.57
CA LEU A 64 -7.87 -2.30 2.85
C LEU A 64 -8.61 -1.70 4.04
N LEU A 65 -8.82 -0.38 4.05
CA LEU A 65 -9.53 0.32 5.11
C LEU A 65 -11.04 0.05 5.08
N ASP A 66 -11.60 -0.03 3.88
CA ASP A 66 -13.04 -0.26 3.65
C ASP A 66 -13.41 -1.71 3.90
N GLY A 67 -12.59 -2.66 3.43
CA GLY A 67 -12.87 -4.09 3.59
C GLY A 67 -12.67 -4.64 5.00
N GLY A 68 -12.24 -3.84 5.98
CA GLY A 68 -11.92 -4.32 7.33
C GLY A 68 -10.79 -5.36 7.37
N ARG A 69 -9.99 -5.45 6.30
CA ARG A 69 -8.99 -6.52 6.06
C ARG A 69 -7.71 -6.38 6.89
N LEU A 70 -7.61 -5.31 7.67
CA LEU A 70 -6.51 -5.09 8.60
C LEU A 70 -6.94 -5.62 9.97
N GLY A 71 -6.43 -6.79 10.34
CA GLY A 71 -6.78 -7.47 11.59
C GLY A 71 -6.24 -6.79 12.86
N ASP A 72 -5.18 -5.99 12.74
CA ASP A 72 -4.64 -5.19 13.85
C ASP A 72 -5.17 -3.76 13.81
N ALA A 73 -5.76 -3.32 14.94
CA ALA A 73 -6.31 -1.97 15.10
C ALA A 73 -5.22 -0.89 14.93
N ARG A 74 -3.98 -1.17 15.34
CA ARG A 74 -2.86 -0.24 15.20
C ARG A 74 -2.41 -0.12 13.74
N THR A 75 -2.19 -1.23 13.04
CA THR A 75 -1.94 -1.21 11.58
C THR A 75 -3.05 -0.45 10.85
N ARG A 76 -4.32 -0.67 11.20
CA ARG A 76 -5.45 0.07 10.61
C ARG A 76 -5.37 1.56 10.83
N ALA A 77 -5.05 2.01 12.05
CA ALA A 77 -4.90 3.43 12.36
C ALA A 77 -3.77 4.08 11.55
N GLU A 78 -2.65 3.37 11.36
CA GLU A 78 -1.50 3.87 10.62
C GLU A 78 -1.74 3.95 9.12
N VAL A 79 -2.33 2.91 8.52
CA VAL A 79 -2.74 2.96 7.11
C VAL A 79 -3.73 4.10 6.88
N ARG A 80 -4.68 4.28 7.80
CA ARG A 80 -5.65 5.38 7.75
C ARG A 80 -4.99 6.75 7.82
N GLN A 81 -4.02 6.93 8.70
CA GLN A 81 -3.25 8.16 8.80
C GLN A 81 -2.46 8.42 7.51
N TRP A 82 -1.70 7.42 7.04
CA TRP A 82 -0.93 7.49 5.80
C TRP A 82 -1.80 7.88 4.60
N TRP A 83 -2.99 7.29 4.50
CA TRP A 83 -3.96 7.56 3.44
C TRP A 83 -4.50 8.99 3.52
N ARG A 84 -4.97 9.44 4.70
CA ARG A 84 -5.51 10.81 4.90
C ARG A 84 -4.50 11.92 4.61
N GLU A 85 -3.22 11.68 4.88
CA GLU A 85 -2.15 12.62 4.56
C GLU A 85 -1.96 12.83 3.06
N ARG A 86 -2.29 11.82 2.24
CA ARG A 86 -1.97 11.77 0.81
C ARG A 86 -3.20 11.81 -0.10
N SER A 87 -4.41 11.59 0.42
CA SER A 87 -5.68 11.58 -0.33
C SER A 87 -6.36 12.95 -0.43
N GLY A 88 -5.93 13.97 0.34
CA GLY A 88 -6.51 15.31 0.30
C GLY A 88 -5.96 16.23 -0.79
N SER A 89 -6.76 17.19 -1.27
CA SER A 89 -6.40 18.17 -2.32
C SER A 89 -5.31 19.19 -1.93
N ARG A 90 -4.86 19.20 -0.67
CA ARG A 90 -3.72 20.01 -0.20
C ARG A 90 -3.00 19.24 0.92
N PRO A 91 -1.66 19.26 1.00
CA PRO A 91 -0.95 18.69 2.15
C PRO A 91 -1.46 19.39 3.41
N ARG A 92 -2.02 18.66 4.37
CA ARG A 92 -2.24 19.21 5.72
C ARG A 92 -0.85 19.55 6.26
N SER A 93 -0.53 20.83 6.31
CA SER A 93 0.81 21.34 6.60
C SER A 93 1.29 20.90 7.98
N GLY A 94 2.60 20.61 8.08
CA GLY A 94 3.32 20.65 9.34
C GLY A 94 4.28 19.49 9.58
N ARG A 95 5.53 19.65 9.11
CA ARG A 95 6.75 18.88 9.50
C ARG A 95 7.13 17.68 8.60
N PRO A 96 7.76 17.95 7.44
CA PRO A 96 8.40 16.91 6.63
C PRO A 96 9.43 16.06 7.39
N ALA A 97 10.12 16.61 8.39
CA ALA A 97 11.16 15.91 9.17
C ALA A 97 10.61 14.86 10.16
N VAL A 98 9.39 15.05 10.68
CA VAL A 98 8.76 14.04 11.58
C VAL A 98 8.33 12.79 10.79
N ARG A 99 8.12 12.92 9.48
CA ARG A 99 7.72 11.84 8.56
C ARG A 99 8.83 10.79 8.39
N LEU A 100 10.10 11.19 8.36
CA LEU A 100 11.24 10.28 8.24
C LEU A 100 11.59 9.64 9.59
N ALA A 101 11.49 10.40 10.68
CA ALA A 101 11.89 9.98 12.02
C ALA A 101 11.03 8.83 12.62
N ARG A 102 9.77 8.68 12.20
CA ARG A 102 8.93 7.55 12.68
C ARG A 102 9.17 6.23 11.91
N ALA A 103 9.60 6.31 10.66
CA ALA A 103 9.95 5.12 9.88
C ALA A 103 11.26 4.49 10.38
N THR A 104 12.27 5.31 10.72
CA THR A 104 13.55 4.83 11.26
C THR A 104 13.41 4.27 12.69
N ARG A 105 12.54 4.86 13.53
CA ARG A 105 12.35 4.39 14.91
C ARG A 105 11.78 2.97 15.01
N ARG A 106 11.05 2.47 14.01
CA ARG A 106 10.51 1.09 14.02
C ARG A 106 11.44 0.04 13.47
N ALA A 107 12.25 0.39 12.47
CA ALA A 107 13.29 -0.51 11.98
C ALA A 107 14.31 -0.86 13.09
N LEU A 108 14.52 0.06 14.04
CA LEU A 108 15.45 -0.12 15.15
C LEU A 108 14.85 -0.76 16.41
N LEU A 109 13.52 -0.90 16.51
CA LEU A 109 12.83 -1.47 17.69
C LEU A 109 12.39 -2.94 17.51
N ARG A 110 12.73 -3.56 16.38
CA ARG A 110 12.64 -5.02 16.17
C ARG A 110 14.06 -5.59 16.10
N ARG A 111 14.71 -5.72 17.25
CA ARG A 111 15.82 -6.64 17.47
C ARG A 111 15.42 -7.61 18.57
#